data_AF-A0A1J5EY51-F1
#
_entry.id   AF-A0A1J5EY51-F1
#
_cell.length_a   1.000
_cell.length_b   1.000
_cell.length_c   1.000
_cell.angle_alpha   90.00
_cell.angle_beta   90.00
_cell.angle_gamma   90.00
#
_symmetry.space_group_name_H-M   'P 1'
#
loop_
_entity.id
_entity.type
_entity.pdbx_description
1 polymer ?
#
loop_
_entity_poly.entity_id
_entity_poly.type
_entity_poly.pdbx_seq_one_letter_code
_entity_poly.pdbx_strand_id
1 'polypeptide(L)'
;MFAMTIMIFYTSYYYFMPPLNLSQIHTKSELMNTLGIFFGLSDWRGRNWDAFHDCIQNRETSTLPSQIQIIGLENLQKNLGEDVKIFREILDENSIGYRISPSSFKK
;
A
#
# COMPACT_ATOMS: atom_id res chain seq x y z
N MET A 1 2.83 36.70 -6.78
CA MET A 1 3.83 35.77 -6.21
C MET A 1 3.09 34.82 -5.28
N PHE A 2 2.39 33.83 -5.86
CA PHE A 2 1.57 32.85 -5.12
C PHE A 2 2.38 31.56 -5.00
N ALA A 3 3.17 31.44 -3.94
CA ALA A 3 3.80 30.19 -3.55
C ALA A 3 3.40 29.89 -2.10
N MET A 4 2.09 29.74 -1.85
CA MET A 4 1.59 29.41 -0.51
C MET A 4 0.17 28.81 -0.55
N THR A 5 -0.08 27.87 -1.46
CA THR A 5 -1.42 27.24 -1.59
C THR A 5 -1.36 25.70 -1.61
N ILE A 6 -0.24 25.08 -1.24
CA ILE A 6 -0.17 23.62 -1.03
C ILE A 6 0.45 23.30 0.33
N MET A 7 -0.06 23.94 1.39
CA MET A 7 0.18 23.56 2.79
C MET A 7 -1.10 23.72 3.64
N ILE A 8 -2.24 23.40 3.05
CA ILE A 8 -3.51 23.16 3.76
C ILE A 8 -3.76 21.68 3.43
N PHE A 9 -3.47 20.70 4.29
CA PHE A 9 -4.32 20.22 5.40
C PHE A 9 -3.52 19.24 6.29
N TYR A 10 -2.51 19.70 7.04
CA TYR A 10 -1.66 18.82 7.86
C TYR A 10 -2.07 18.66 9.34
N THR A 11 -3.30 19.02 9.71
CA THR A 11 -3.75 18.92 11.11
C THR A 11 -5.19 18.43 11.24
N SER A 12 -5.34 17.24 11.85
CA SER A 12 -6.58 16.70 12.46
C SER A 12 -7.65 16.04 11.58
N TYR A 13 -7.27 15.09 10.74
CA TYR A 13 -8.17 13.99 10.40
C TYR A 13 -7.44 12.67 10.65
N TYR A 14 -8.03 11.80 11.47
CA TYR A 14 -7.77 10.37 11.37
C TYR A 14 -8.05 9.99 9.92
N TYR A 15 -7.01 9.89 9.09
CA TYR A 15 -7.16 9.47 7.71
C TYR A 15 -7.72 8.05 7.75
N PHE A 16 -9.01 7.92 7.45
CA PHE A 16 -9.59 6.64 7.12
C PHE A 16 -8.88 6.18 5.85
N MET A 17 -7.85 5.35 6.02
CA MET A 17 -7.13 4.77 4.91
C MET A 17 -8.10 3.79 4.24
N PRO A 18 -8.43 3.97 2.95
CA PRO A 18 -9.34 3.07 2.28
C PRO A 18 -8.77 1.64 2.31
N PRO A 19 -9.60 0.60 2.14
CA PRO A 19 -9.08 -0.74 2.00
C PRO A 19 -8.21 -0.87 0.74
N LEU A 20 -7.06 -1.53 0.86
CA LEU A 20 -6.22 -1.94 -0.24
C LEU A 20 -6.93 -3.08 -1.00
N ASN A 21 -7.52 -2.76 -2.16
CA ASN A 21 -8.23 -3.73 -2.97
C ASN A 21 -7.29 -4.38 -4.00
N LEU A 22 -7.01 -5.67 -3.81
CA LEU A 22 -6.15 -6.49 -4.67
C LEU A 22 -6.95 -7.50 -5.51
N SER A 23 -8.28 -7.45 -5.45
CA SER A 23 -9.19 -8.47 -6.02
C SER A 23 -9.12 -8.61 -7.54
N GLN A 24 -8.63 -7.58 -8.24
CA GLN A 24 -8.57 -7.47 -9.70
C GLN A 24 -7.13 -7.43 -10.22
N ILE A 25 -6.15 -7.77 -9.37
CA ILE A 25 -4.74 -7.74 -9.75
C ILE A 25 -4.32 -9.11 -10.25
N HIS A 26 -3.73 -9.11 -11.44
CA HIS A 26 -3.32 -10.33 -12.14
C HIS A 26 -1.82 -10.36 -12.41
N THR A 27 -1.17 -9.20 -12.42
CA THR A 27 0.26 -9.08 -12.72
C THR A 27 1.03 -8.35 -11.63
N LYS A 28 2.34 -8.65 -11.53
CA LYS A 28 3.23 -7.95 -10.61
C LYS A 28 3.29 -6.44 -10.87
N SER A 29 3.22 -6.02 -12.13
CA SER A 29 3.23 -4.60 -12.49
C SER A 29 2.00 -3.86 -11.94
N GLU A 30 0.82 -4.45 -12.07
CA GLU A 30 -0.42 -3.92 -11.48
C GLU A 30 -0.34 -3.85 -9.95
N LEU A 31 0.25 -4.88 -9.31
CA LEU A 31 0.48 -4.90 -7.87
C LEU A 31 1.36 -3.73 -7.44
N MET A 32 2.53 -3.57 -8.05
CA MET A 32 3.47 -2.49 -7.71
C MET A 32 2.83 -1.12 -7.92
N ASN A 33 2.11 -0.92 -9.02
CA ASN A 33 1.41 0.34 -9.27
C ASN A 33 0.33 0.62 -8.20
N THR A 34 -0.44 -0.39 -7.83
CA THR A 34 -1.50 -0.26 -6.80
C THR A 34 -0.89 0.08 -5.44
N LEU A 35 0.20 -0.60 -5.04
CA LEU A 35 0.91 -0.32 -3.79
C LEU A 35 1.50 1.09 -3.78
N GLY A 36 2.12 1.52 -4.87
CA GLY A 36 2.68 2.86 -4.99
C GLY A 36 1.61 3.95 -4.80
N ILE A 37 0.45 3.81 -5.45
CA ILE A 37 -0.67 4.73 -5.28
C ILE A 37 -1.19 4.69 -3.84
N PHE A 38 -1.36 3.49 -3.27
CA PHE A 38 -1.95 3.31 -1.95
C PHE A 38 -1.10 3.89 -0.82
N PHE A 39 0.22 3.71 -0.88
CA PHE A 39 1.16 4.22 0.11
C PHE A 39 1.69 5.63 -0.22
N GLY A 40 1.20 6.26 -1.31
CA GLY A 40 1.61 7.60 -1.72
C GLY A 40 3.05 7.70 -2.22
N LEU A 41 3.62 6.59 -2.72
CA LEU A 41 5.00 6.50 -3.17
C LEU A 41 5.17 7.22 -4.51
N SER A 42 5.47 8.52 -4.41
CA SER A 42 5.68 9.38 -5.58
C SER A 42 7.03 9.07 -6.22
N ASP A 43 7.02 8.70 -7.51
CA ASP A 43 8.22 8.50 -8.35
C ASP A 43 9.26 7.48 -7.82
N TRP A 44 8.82 6.49 -7.04
CA TRP A 44 9.70 5.44 -6.54
C TRP A 44 10.30 4.60 -7.68
N ARG A 45 11.62 4.76 -7.88
CA ARG A 45 12.37 4.15 -8.98
C ARG A 45 12.54 2.65 -8.76
N GLY A 46 12.28 1.86 -9.79
CA GLY A 46 12.47 0.41 -9.79
C GLY A 46 11.16 -0.38 -9.82
N ARG A 47 10.11 0.09 -9.13
CA ARG A 47 8.78 -0.59 -9.07
C ARG A 47 8.93 -2.10 -8.84
N ASN A 48 9.71 -2.46 -7.84
CA ASN A 48 10.02 -3.82 -7.43
C ASN A 48 9.97 -3.91 -5.88
N TRP A 49 10.17 -5.10 -5.32
CA TRP A 49 10.05 -5.29 -3.86
C TRP A 49 11.12 -4.55 -3.06
N ASP A 50 12.35 -4.46 -3.57
CA ASP A 50 13.44 -3.75 -2.90
C ASP A 50 13.12 -2.25 -2.78
N ALA A 51 12.70 -1.63 -3.89
CA ALA A 51 12.28 -0.24 -3.90
C ALA A 51 11.07 0.00 -2.98
N PHE A 52 10.20 -1.02 -2.81
CA PHE A 52 8.99 -0.89 -2.01
C PHE A 52 9.38 -0.87 -0.55
N HIS A 53 10.20 -1.84 -0.18
CA HIS A 53 10.74 -1.96 1.16
C HIS A 53 11.50 -0.68 1.58
N ASP A 54 12.37 -0.16 0.72
CA ASP A 54 13.09 1.09 0.98
C ASP A 54 12.14 2.27 1.26
N CYS A 55 11.05 2.39 0.49
CA CYS A 55 10.05 3.44 0.69
C CYS A 55 9.24 3.28 1.98
N ILE A 56 8.93 2.04 2.35
CA ILE A 56 8.21 1.71 3.59
C ILE A 56 9.12 2.00 4.79
N GLN A 57 10.42 1.70 4.72
CA GLN A 57 11.36 2.02 5.81
C GLN A 57 11.55 3.54 5.99
N ASN A 58 11.46 4.31 4.90
CA ASN A 58 11.61 5.76 4.96
C ASN A 58 10.30 6.47 5.34
N ARG A 59 10.12 6.65 6.66
CA ARG A 59 8.96 7.33 7.29
C ARG A 59 8.76 8.78 6.86
N GLU A 60 9.76 9.45 6.29
CA GLU A 60 9.62 10.82 5.78
C GLU A 60 8.93 10.86 4.41
N THR A 61 9.00 9.74 3.67
CA THR A 61 8.46 9.63 2.31
C THR A 61 7.15 8.86 2.22
N SER A 62 6.80 8.08 3.26
CA SER A 62 5.58 7.26 3.27
C SER A 62 4.68 7.61 4.44
N THR A 63 3.39 7.81 4.15
CA THR A 63 2.38 7.98 5.20
C THR A 63 1.94 6.58 5.63
N LEU A 64 2.71 5.95 6.51
CA LEU A 64 2.44 4.59 6.92
C LEU A 64 1.29 4.51 7.93
N PRO A 65 0.20 3.79 7.62
CA PRO A 65 -0.83 3.48 8.60
C PRO A 65 -0.31 2.44 9.60
N SER A 66 -0.76 2.53 10.85
CA SER A 66 -0.55 1.48 11.84
C SER A 66 -1.34 0.20 11.52
N GLN A 67 -2.41 0.33 10.73
CA GLN A 67 -3.24 -0.80 10.32
C GLN A 67 -3.87 -0.58 8.93
N ILE A 68 -3.82 -1.61 8.08
CA ILE A 68 -4.50 -1.64 6.77
C ILE A 68 -5.56 -2.73 6.68
N GLN A 69 -6.56 -2.51 5.84
CA GLN A 69 -7.48 -3.56 5.41
C GLN A 69 -7.12 -3.98 3.99
N ILE A 70 -6.96 -5.28 3.75
CA ILE A 70 -6.62 -5.85 2.45
C ILE A 70 -7.82 -6.66 1.94
N ILE A 71 -8.31 -6.35 0.74
CA ILE A 71 -9.43 -7.05 0.10
C ILE A 71 -8.92 -7.89 -1.08
N GLY A 72 -9.35 -9.14 -1.17
CA GLY A 72 -9.10 -10.01 -2.33
C GLY A 72 -7.69 -10.59 -2.39
N LEU A 73 -7.01 -10.70 -1.24
CA LEU A 73 -5.67 -11.28 -1.13
C LEU A 73 -5.63 -12.75 -1.60
N GLU A 74 -6.74 -13.47 -1.49
CA GLU A 74 -6.85 -14.85 -1.93
C GLU A 74 -6.78 -15.01 -3.45
N ASN A 75 -7.27 -14.02 -4.21
CA ASN A 75 -7.14 -14.02 -5.67
C ASN A 75 -5.69 -13.74 -6.08
N LEU A 76 -5.06 -12.79 -5.38
CA LEU A 76 -3.66 -12.47 -5.59
C LEU A 76 -2.77 -13.67 -5.27
N GLN A 77 -3.07 -14.42 -4.21
CA GLN A 77 -2.28 -15.57 -3.80
C GLN A 77 -2.31 -16.74 -4.80
N LYS A 78 -3.39 -16.88 -5.58
CA LYS A 78 -3.47 -17.88 -6.67
C LYS A 78 -2.58 -17.53 -7.86
N ASN A 79 -2.45 -16.24 -8.17
CA ASN A 79 -1.75 -15.76 -9.36
C ASN A 79 -0.29 -15.40 -9.07
N LEU A 80 -0.02 -14.83 -7.90
CA LEU A 80 1.24 -14.22 -7.50
C LEU A 80 1.61 -14.63 -6.06
N GLY A 81 1.59 -15.93 -5.78
CA GLY A 81 1.77 -16.48 -4.44
C GLY A 81 3.08 -16.08 -3.74
N GLU A 82 4.19 -16.00 -4.50
CA GLU A 82 5.48 -15.52 -3.96
C GLU A 82 5.45 -14.03 -3.64
N ASP A 83 4.87 -13.19 -4.51
CA ASP A 83 4.74 -11.75 -4.25
C ASP A 83 3.86 -11.47 -3.02
N VAL A 84 2.84 -12.29 -2.76
CA VAL A 84 2.03 -12.19 -1.53
C VAL A 84 2.86 -12.49 -0.27
N LYS A 85 3.79 -13.43 -0.33
CA LYS A 85 4.67 -13.73 0.82
C LYS A 85 5.58 -12.54 1.13
N ILE A 86 6.28 -12.04 0.11
CA ILE A 86 7.19 -10.89 0.25
C ILE A 86 6.42 -9.67 0.77
N PHE A 87 5.21 -9.43 0.27
CA PHE A 87 4.39 -8.33 0.75
C PHE A 87 4.09 -8.44 2.26
N ARG A 88 3.71 -9.64 2.73
CA ARG A 88 3.43 -9.86 4.17
C ARG A 88 4.67 -9.71 5.01
N GLU A 89 5.80 -10.25 4.58
CA GLU A 89 7.09 -10.11 5.26
C GLU A 89 7.45 -8.63 5.46
N ILE A 90 7.33 -7.82 4.41
CA ILE A 90 7.60 -6.37 4.49
C ILE A 90 6.64 -5.67 5.48
N LEU A 91 5.35 -6.04 5.50
CA LEU A 91 4.40 -5.48 6.47
C LEU A 91 4.75 -5.89 7.91
N ASP A 92 5.09 -7.15 8.12
CA ASP A 92 5.43 -7.71 9.43
C ASP A 92 6.72 -7.10 9.99
N GLU A 93 7.77 -6.98 9.16
CA GLU A 93 9.05 -6.34 9.51
C GLU A 93 8.87 -4.88 9.93
N ASN A 94 7.92 -4.18 9.30
CA ASN A 94 7.63 -2.78 9.59
C ASN A 94 6.50 -2.61 10.64
N SER A 95 6.06 -3.70 11.27
CA SER A 95 5.01 -3.70 12.30
C SER A 95 3.69 -3.06 11.85
N ILE A 96 3.36 -3.20 10.56
CA ILE A 96 2.11 -2.70 9.98
C ILE A 96 1.05 -3.78 10.15
N GLY A 97 0.06 -3.54 11.02
CA GLY A 97 -1.06 -4.47 11.18
C GLY A 97 -1.89 -4.58 9.91
N TYR A 98 -2.39 -5.77 9.57
CA TYR A 98 -3.32 -5.92 8.46
C TYR A 98 -4.48 -6.86 8.78
N ARG A 99 -5.65 -6.54 8.21
CA ARG A 99 -6.84 -7.41 8.24
C ARG A 99 -7.20 -7.82 6.83
N ILE A 100 -7.40 -9.11 6.62
CA ILE A 100 -7.80 -9.64 5.31
C ILE A 100 -9.33 -9.70 5.26
N SER A 101 -9.91 -9.27 4.15
CA SER A 101 -11.32 -9.42 3.83
C SER A 101 -11.45 -10.12 2.47
N PRO A 102 -12.43 -11.02 2.30
CA PRO A 102 -12.61 -11.72 1.04
C PRO A 102 -12.99 -10.77 -0.09
N SER A 103 -12.64 -11.11 -1.32
CA SER A 103 -13.00 -10.39 -2.56
C SER A 103 -14.51 -10.25 -2.75
N SER A 104 -15.31 -11.13 -2.15
CA SER A 104 -16.78 -11.06 -2.15
C SER A 104 -17.36 -10.03 -1.18
N PHE A 105 -16.53 -9.33 -0.40
CA PHE A 105 -16.96 -8.34 0.56
C PHE A 105 -17.55 -7.11 -0.17
N LYS A 106 -18.87 -7.12 -0.37
CA LYS A 106 -19.64 -5.95 -0.80
C LYS A 106 -19.76 -5.00 0.39
N LYS A 107 -19.31 -3.75 0.21
CA LYS A 107 -19.67 -2.64 1.11
C LYS A 107 -21.18 -2.44 1.13
#